data_AF-A0A661UVE6-F1
#
_entry.id   AF-A0A661UVE6-F1
#
_cell.length_a   1.000
_cell.length_b   1.000
_cell.length_c   1.000
_cell.angle_alpha   90.00
_cell.angle_beta   90.00
_cell.angle_gamma   90.00
#
_symmetry.space_group_name_H-M   'P 1'
#
loop_
_entity.id
_entity.type
_entity.pdbx_description
1 polymer ?
#
loop_
_entity_poly.entity_id
_entity_poly.type
_entity_poly.pdbx_seq_one_letter_code
_entity_poly.pdbx_strand_id
1 'polypeptide(L)'
;MLSTGNIQVYTELLTPPDGYVTEQALGLTYSLDLTMVLAASVSLFMGKELDGTAEYERYDVLASLQDVKKKMRIFCQSGQIKVPPHYNKLYQLIEPSITMIPMEEGSFHPKLWLLRFREKASETILYRLIVLSKNLTDSRDWDITYFADGEITQKNNQNTNLITFLSKPPLGHDDFLNPILKELKNVSFEKPYGTDTFDFYGYLQKALPFSKSCSRSLIISPFVRTEQLKNIPIGQDSAFLISRQEELDKISTGNLKPYDCYVLKDTVIDGETIIDEELVHRKQNNIHAKIYVWENDDQREQTNVFLGSANCSNAAFSQNVEAMIHLKYLHSIWEDILYPLVGNEDDNITTLCSPYIPREAEEEDPELESVRKIKRSITLVMDTVIINRSNSSYYKMTIPINDDLSMKSGISVTIAPLTQKDLLLDLMGREIVFDNLSIERLTTFFIITINVGNEKSESFVMRLKPEIDEEIIKAREQLLMRQLFTSMKKLLSYIAYLLDVETFDSPEFSSSNFGGKNGASSDSLHYEILPLYEKLLVMAADNPIQLKKIDIALATLKESNELDVSEFQELITFWEPFRKFIPDIRT
;
A
#
# COMPACT_ATOMS: atom_id res chain seq x y z
N MET A 1 -11.20 -3.88 -20.94
CA MET A 1 -11.74 -2.70 -21.64
C MET A 1 -11.63 -1.50 -20.71
N LEU A 2 -11.17 -0.36 -21.22
CA LEU A 2 -11.19 0.92 -20.50
C LEU A 2 -12.65 1.37 -20.46
N SER A 3 -13.38 0.95 -19.43
CA SER A 3 -14.78 1.31 -19.24
C SER A 3 -14.89 2.05 -17.92
N THR A 4 -15.49 3.24 -17.95
CA THR A 4 -15.81 4.01 -16.75
C THR A 4 -16.84 3.31 -15.85
N GLY A 5 -17.49 2.25 -16.33
CA GLY A 5 -18.44 1.43 -15.58
C GLY A 5 -17.81 0.26 -14.80
N ASN A 6 -16.53 -0.06 -15.01
CA ASN A 6 -15.84 -1.13 -14.29
C ASN A 6 -15.07 -0.56 -13.09
N ILE A 7 -15.81 -0.17 -12.05
CA ILE A 7 -15.24 0.28 -10.77
C ILE A 7 -14.67 -0.96 -10.05
N GLN A 8 -13.42 -0.86 -9.60
CA GLN A 8 -12.73 -1.90 -8.84
C GLN A 8 -12.34 -1.32 -7.48
N VAL A 9 -12.63 -2.04 -6.39
CA VAL A 9 -12.18 -1.62 -5.07
C VAL A 9 -10.69 -1.97 -4.94
N TYR A 10 -9.91 -1.05 -4.38
CA TYR A 10 -8.46 -1.24 -4.24
C TYR A 10 -8.10 -2.53 -3.49
N THR A 11 -8.86 -2.86 -2.46
CA THR A 11 -8.69 -4.06 -1.63
C THR A 11 -9.00 -5.34 -2.40
N GLU A 12 -10.05 -5.36 -3.21
CA GLU A 12 -10.40 -6.51 -4.08
C GLU A 12 -9.26 -6.87 -5.03
N LEU A 13 -8.59 -5.87 -5.62
CA LEU A 13 -7.45 -6.11 -6.52
C LEU A 13 -6.30 -6.86 -5.82
N LEU A 14 -6.14 -6.62 -4.51
CA LEU A 14 -5.12 -7.26 -3.67
C LEU A 14 -5.55 -8.61 -3.11
N THR A 15 -6.85 -8.89 -3.08
CA THR A 15 -7.39 -10.15 -2.57
C THR A 15 -6.89 -11.33 -3.43
N PRO A 16 -6.31 -12.38 -2.83
CA PRO A 16 -5.92 -13.58 -3.56
C PRO A 16 -7.16 -14.25 -4.18
N PRO A 17 -7.06 -14.86 -5.37
CA PRO A 17 -8.16 -15.64 -5.94
C PRO A 17 -8.60 -16.81 -5.05
N ASP A 18 -9.83 -17.29 -5.25
CA ASP A 18 -10.36 -18.43 -4.51
C ASP A 18 -9.43 -19.65 -4.59
N GLY A 19 -9.14 -20.24 -3.43
CA GLY A 19 -8.22 -21.38 -3.33
C GLY A 19 -6.73 -21.01 -3.29
N TYR A 20 -6.37 -19.74 -3.45
CA TYR A 20 -4.99 -19.25 -3.37
C TYR A 20 -4.67 -18.59 -2.03
N VAL A 21 -3.37 -18.55 -1.69
CA VAL A 21 -2.83 -17.78 -0.56
C VAL A 21 -1.66 -16.91 -1.02
N THR A 22 -1.53 -15.73 -0.41
CA THR A 22 -0.41 -14.83 -0.68
C THR A 22 0.88 -15.34 -0.04
N GLU A 23 1.92 -15.52 -0.86
CA GLU A 23 3.27 -15.88 -0.41
C GLU A 23 4.20 -14.68 -0.38
N GLN A 24 4.12 -13.81 -1.38
CA GLN A 24 4.88 -12.57 -1.43
C GLN A 24 4.06 -11.43 -2.05
N ALA A 25 4.20 -10.23 -1.49
CA ALA A 25 3.56 -9.01 -1.99
C ALA A 25 4.58 -7.87 -2.01
N LEU A 26 4.85 -7.33 -3.20
CA LEU A 26 5.70 -6.16 -3.41
C LEU A 26 4.82 -4.98 -3.79
N GLY A 27 4.79 -3.94 -2.96
CA GLY A 27 4.11 -2.68 -3.23
C GLY A 27 5.11 -1.54 -3.47
N LEU A 28 4.89 -0.72 -4.48
CA LEU A 28 5.63 0.50 -4.75
C LEU A 28 4.65 1.66 -4.79
N THR A 29 4.95 2.76 -4.11
CA THR A 29 4.08 3.95 -4.11
C THR A 29 4.87 5.24 -3.92
N TYR A 30 4.28 6.40 -4.22
CA TYR A 30 4.89 7.69 -3.84
C TYR A 30 4.52 8.02 -2.39
N SER A 31 3.22 8.24 -2.13
CA SER A 31 2.69 8.57 -0.82
C SER A 31 1.98 7.39 -0.17
N LEU A 32 1.97 7.37 1.16
CA LEU A 32 1.52 6.24 1.96
C LEU A 32 0.64 6.71 3.14
N ASP A 33 -0.49 6.06 3.36
CA ASP A 33 -1.23 6.09 4.63
C ASP A 33 -1.06 4.74 5.34
N LEU A 34 -0.60 4.75 6.59
CA LEU A 34 -0.39 3.53 7.38
C LEU A 34 -1.68 2.72 7.58
N THR A 35 -2.83 3.40 7.61
CA THR A 35 -4.15 2.76 7.71
C THR A 35 -4.47 1.98 6.44
N MET A 36 -4.15 2.54 5.27
CA MET A 36 -4.31 1.83 4.00
C MET A 36 -3.36 0.66 3.85
N VAL A 37 -2.15 0.74 4.43
CA VAL A 37 -1.24 -0.42 4.49
C VAL A 37 -1.81 -1.54 5.34
N LEU A 38 -2.43 -1.24 6.49
CA LEU A 38 -3.12 -2.25 7.29
C LEU A 38 -4.26 -2.89 6.49
N ALA A 39 -5.10 -2.09 5.84
CA ALA A 39 -6.20 -2.60 5.01
C ALA A 39 -5.69 -3.51 3.87
N ALA A 40 -4.67 -3.05 3.13
CA ALA A 40 -4.02 -3.84 2.08
C ALA A 40 -3.45 -5.16 2.61
N SER A 41 -2.82 -5.14 3.79
CA SER A 41 -2.28 -6.33 4.43
C SER A 41 -3.38 -7.34 4.75
N VAL A 42 -4.52 -6.86 5.26
CA VAL A 42 -5.67 -7.72 5.55
C VAL A 42 -6.21 -8.37 4.29
N SER A 43 -6.46 -7.61 3.23
CA SER A 43 -6.94 -8.16 1.95
C SER A 43 -6.00 -9.23 1.39
N LEU A 44 -4.69 -8.96 1.42
CA LEU A 44 -3.67 -9.89 0.92
C LEU A 44 -3.63 -11.21 1.70
N PHE A 45 -3.74 -11.17 3.02
CA PHE A 45 -3.43 -12.31 3.88
C PHE A 45 -4.66 -13.00 4.48
N MET A 46 -5.83 -12.36 4.49
CA MET A 46 -7.10 -12.95 4.93
C MET A 46 -8.03 -13.35 3.79
N GLY A 47 -7.91 -12.71 2.62
CA GLY A 47 -8.82 -12.97 1.51
C GLY A 47 -10.26 -12.47 1.73
N LYS A 48 -10.47 -11.51 2.64
CA LYS A 48 -11.79 -10.91 2.94
C LYS A 48 -11.72 -9.38 2.98
N GLU A 49 -12.83 -8.74 2.64
CA GLU A 49 -13.03 -7.30 2.90
C GLU A 49 -13.33 -7.06 4.38
N LEU A 50 -12.87 -5.94 4.91
CA LEU A 50 -13.23 -5.48 6.25
C LEU A 50 -14.53 -4.68 6.17
N ASP A 51 -15.66 -5.37 6.12
CA ASP A 51 -16.96 -4.74 6.35
C ASP A 51 -17.11 -4.46 7.84
N GLY A 52 -17.02 -3.18 8.21
CA GLY A 52 -16.84 -2.77 9.58
C GLY A 52 -18.01 -3.12 10.50
N THR A 53 -18.00 -4.31 11.09
CA THR A 53 -18.47 -4.61 12.45
C THR A 53 -18.14 -6.07 12.84
N ALA A 54 -17.12 -6.29 13.66
CA ALA A 54 -17.19 -7.08 14.90
C ALA A 54 -15.82 -7.09 15.61
N GLU A 55 -15.81 -7.13 16.94
CA GLU A 55 -14.58 -7.35 17.73
C GLU A 55 -13.87 -8.68 17.40
N TYR A 56 -14.55 -9.60 16.70
CA TYR A 56 -14.04 -10.89 16.23
C TYR A 56 -13.15 -10.78 14.99
N GLU A 57 -13.38 -9.78 14.12
CA GLU A 57 -12.62 -9.47 12.88
C GLU A 57 -11.25 -8.81 13.16
N ARG A 58 -10.82 -8.77 14.43
CA ARG A 58 -9.54 -8.14 14.82
C ARG A 58 -8.42 -9.15 15.03
N TYR A 59 -8.71 -10.45 15.18
CA TYR A 59 -7.71 -11.46 15.61
C TYR A 59 -7.15 -12.28 14.46
N ASP A 60 -8.00 -12.62 13.50
CA ASP A 60 -7.69 -12.99 12.13
C ASP A 60 -6.84 -11.92 11.43
N VAL A 61 -7.15 -10.64 11.65
CA VAL A 61 -6.29 -9.51 11.21
C VAL A 61 -4.91 -9.60 11.87
N LEU A 62 -4.82 -9.94 13.15
CA LEU A 62 -3.52 -10.06 13.83
C LEU A 62 -2.70 -11.25 13.33
N ALA A 63 -3.33 -12.42 13.19
CA ALA A 63 -2.71 -13.62 12.65
C ALA A 63 -2.14 -13.39 11.25
N SER A 64 -2.90 -12.69 10.42
CA SER A 64 -2.51 -12.34 9.05
C SER A 64 -1.41 -11.28 9.02
N LEU A 65 -1.45 -10.29 9.92
CA LEU A 65 -0.42 -9.25 10.06
C LEU A 65 0.93 -9.78 10.58
N GLN A 66 0.99 -10.92 11.28
CA GLN A 66 2.28 -11.51 11.69
C GLN A 66 3.15 -11.94 10.51
N ASP A 67 2.53 -12.35 9.40
CA ASP A 67 3.23 -12.78 8.19
C ASP A 67 3.71 -11.58 7.35
N VAL A 68 3.17 -10.38 7.55
CA VAL A 68 3.50 -9.16 6.79
C VAL A 68 5.00 -8.91 6.77
N LYS A 69 5.68 -8.99 7.92
CA LYS A 69 7.13 -8.73 8.00
C LYS A 69 7.97 -9.67 7.13
N LYS A 70 7.45 -10.86 6.80
CA LYS A 70 8.14 -11.87 5.99
C LYS A 70 7.67 -11.88 4.53
N LYS A 71 6.39 -11.61 4.31
CA LYS A 71 5.73 -11.79 3.02
C LYS A 71 5.45 -10.49 2.27
N MET A 72 5.55 -9.33 2.91
CA MET A 72 5.26 -8.04 2.26
C MET A 72 6.46 -7.10 2.31
N ARG A 73 6.71 -6.40 1.21
CA ARG A 73 7.61 -5.25 1.15
C ARG A 73 6.93 -4.10 0.41
N ILE A 74 6.91 -2.93 1.02
CA ILE A 74 6.39 -1.70 0.43
C ILE A 74 7.55 -0.70 0.34
N PHE A 75 7.79 -0.18 -0.85
CA PHE A 75 8.72 0.93 -1.06
C PHE A 75 7.91 2.21 -1.29
N CYS A 76 8.26 3.27 -0.56
CA CYS A 76 7.63 4.58 -0.72
C CYS A 76 8.66 5.71 -0.76
N GLN A 77 8.29 6.88 -1.27
CA GLN A 77 9.18 8.05 -1.25
C GLN A 77 9.43 8.48 0.20
N SER A 78 10.69 8.75 0.53
CA SER A 78 11.04 9.29 1.85
C SER A 78 10.36 10.64 2.08
N GLY A 79 9.75 10.78 3.25
CA GLY A 79 8.96 11.94 3.64
C GLY A 79 7.51 11.97 3.13
N GLN A 80 7.02 10.93 2.46
CA GLN A 80 5.67 10.90 1.88
C GLN A 80 4.69 9.98 2.63
N ILE A 81 5.01 9.60 3.88
CA ILE A 81 4.08 8.91 4.77
C ILE A 81 3.26 9.97 5.53
N LYS A 82 1.94 9.91 5.42
CA LYS A 82 0.99 10.81 6.11
C LYS A 82 1.00 10.55 7.62
N VAL A 83 0.96 11.62 8.41
CA VAL A 83 0.79 11.48 9.87
C VAL A 83 -0.64 11.00 10.15
N PRO A 84 -0.83 9.82 10.77
CA PRO A 84 -2.17 9.34 11.09
C PRO A 84 -2.78 10.20 12.20
N PRO A 85 -4.11 10.49 12.18
CA PRO A 85 -4.75 11.30 13.22
C PRO A 85 -4.60 10.65 14.60
N HIS A 86 -4.79 9.32 14.67
CA HIS A 86 -4.61 8.53 15.88
C HIS A 86 -3.54 7.47 15.67
N TYR A 87 -2.76 7.19 16.72
CA TYR A 87 -1.80 6.10 16.68
C TYR A 87 -2.52 4.75 16.82
N ASN A 88 -2.22 3.81 15.94
CA ASN A 88 -2.66 2.42 16.05
C ASN A 88 -1.45 1.52 16.37
N LYS A 89 -1.55 0.72 17.44
CA LYS A 89 -0.49 -0.22 17.84
C LYS A 89 -0.15 -1.23 16.74
N LEU A 90 -1.11 -1.56 15.87
CA LEU A 90 -0.89 -2.47 14.73
C LEU A 90 0.11 -1.94 13.72
N TYR A 91 0.39 -0.62 13.71
CA TYR A 91 1.46 -0.07 12.89
C TYR A 91 2.80 -0.75 13.19
N GLN A 92 3.02 -1.22 14.43
CA GLN A 92 4.23 -1.96 14.82
C GLN A 92 4.45 -3.26 14.02
N LEU A 93 3.38 -3.90 13.54
CA LEU A 93 3.46 -5.14 12.75
C LEU A 93 3.87 -4.88 11.29
N ILE A 94 3.53 -3.70 10.77
CA ILE A 94 3.83 -3.30 9.39
C ILE A 94 5.10 -2.46 9.28
N GLU A 95 5.66 -1.89 10.35
CA GLU A 95 6.90 -1.10 10.26
C GLU A 95 8.04 -1.87 9.54
N PRO A 96 8.25 -3.18 9.79
CA PRO A 96 9.30 -3.94 9.12
C PRO A 96 9.11 -4.09 7.61
N SER A 97 7.89 -3.97 7.09
CA SER A 97 7.61 -4.16 5.66
C SER A 97 7.76 -2.88 4.84
N ILE A 98 7.84 -1.69 5.45
CA ILE A 98 7.87 -0.41 4.74
C ILE A 98 9.28 0.15 4.66
N THR A 99 9.83 0.29 3.45
CA THR A 99 11.13 0.93 3.19
C THR A 99 10.91 2.28 2.50
N MET A 100 11.57 3.32 3.00
CA MET A 100 11.54 4.64 2.37
C MET A 100 12.73 4.81 1.43
N ILE A 101 12.48 5.39 0.26
CA ILE A 101 13.46 5.68 -0.76
C ILE A 101 13.75 7.18 -0.77
N PRO A 102 14.93 7.62 -0.27
CA PRO A 102 15.35 9.01 -0.41
C PRO A 102 15.79 9.27 -1.86
N MET A 103 15.60 10.50 -2.33
CA MET A 103 15.94 10.92 -3.70
C MET A 103 16.65 12.28 -3.67
N GLU A 104 17.86 12.35 -4.24
CA GLU A 104 18.61 13.61 -4.39
C GLU A 104 18.05 14.53 -5.47
N GLU A 105 17.61 13.94 -6.59
CA GLU A 105 16.89 14.60 -7.69
C GLU A 105 15.62 13.82 -8.05
N GLY A 106 14.63 14.47 -8.67
CA GLY A 106 13.34 13.84 -9.00
C GLY A 106 12.57 13.30 -7.79
N SER A 107 11.74 12.28 -8.02
CA SER A 107 10.95 11.58 -7.00
C SER A 107 10.82 10.08 -7.29
N PHE A 108 10.77 9.26 -6.26
CA PHE A 108 10.35 7.87 -6.34
C PHE A 108 8.83 7.80 -6.44
N HIS A 109 8.32 7.72 -7.66
CA HIS A 109 6.91 7.89 -7.94
C HIS A 109 6.16 6.68 -8.56
N PRO A 110 6.71 5.44 -8.59
CA PRO A 110 5.99 4.32 -9.17
C PRO A 110 4.80 3.93 -8.29
N LYS A 111 3.76 3.35 -8.90
CA LYS A 111 2.55 2.86 -8.22
C LYS A 111 2.23 1.48 -8.78
N LEU A 112 2.68 0.45 -8.08
CA LEU A 112 2.71 -0.91 -8.60
C LEU A 112 2.55 -1.90 -7.46
N TRP A 113 1.78 -2.96 -7.71
CA TRP A 113 1.85 -4.18 -6.92
C TRP A 113 2.29 -5.35 -7.78
N LEU A 114 3.16 -6.17 -7.22
CA LEU A 114 3.49 -7.49 -7.77
C LEU A 114 3.25 -8.53 -6.69
N LEU A 115 2.25 -9.36 -6.91
CA LEU A 115 1.78 -10.34 -5.96
C LEU A 115 2.12 -11.74 -6.47
N ARG A 116 2.52 -12.61 -5.54
CA ARG A 116 2.82 -14.02 -5.78
C ARG A 116 1.92 -14.85 -4.89
N PHE A 117 1.04 -15.61 -5.51
CA PHE A 117 0.08 -16.49 -4.88
C PHE A 117 0.46 -17.96 -5.09
N ARG A 118 0.03 -18.81 -4.15
CA ARG A 118 0.15 -20.26 -4.24
C ARG A 118 -1.21 -20.91 -4.05
N GLU A 119 -1.59 -21.81 -4.96
CA GLU A 119 -2.83 -22.57 -4.83
C GLU A 119 -2.70 -23.62 -3.72
N LYS A 120 -3.66 -23.65 -2.79
CA LYS A 120 -3.62 -24.56 -1.63
C LYS A 120 -3.61 -26.05 -2.00
N ALA A 121 -4.24 -26.42 -3.13
CA ALA A 121 -4.44 -27.82 -3.49
C ALA A 121 -3.33 -28.39 -4.40
N SER A 122 -2.92 -27.63 -5.41
CA SER A 122 -1.97 -28.08 -6.44
C SER A 122 -0.56 -27.57 -6.25
N GLU A 123 -0.36 -26.59 -5.34
CA GLU A 123 0.90 -25.88 -5.14
C GLU A 123 1.36 -25.07 -6.38
N THR A 124 0.47 -24.82 -7.34
CA THR A 124 0.76 -23.96 -8.48
C THR A 124 0.95 -22.51 -8.07
N ILE A 125 1.76 -21.78 -8.83
CA ILE A 125 2.10 -20.38 -8.57
C ILE A 125 1.41 -19.49 -9.59
N LEU A 126 0.70 -18.48 -9.08
CA LEU A 126 0.06 -17.43 -9.85
C LEU A 126 0.68 -16.09 -9.47
N TYR A 127 1.02 -15.27 -10.47
CA TYR A 127 1.47 -13.90 -10.27
C TYR A 127 0.36 -12.93 -10.66
N ARG A 128 0.22 -11.83 -9.92
CA ARG A 128 -0.60 -10.68 -10.32
C ARG A 128 0.25 -9.43 -10.40
N LEU A 129 0.22 -8.77 -11.56
CA LEU A 129 0.84 -7.46 -11.75
C LEU A 129 -0.26 -6.42 -11.78
N ILE A 130 -0.14 -5.39 -10.94
CA ILE A 130 -1.06 -4.26 -10.85
C ILE A 130 -0.26 -2.98 -11.06
N VAL A 131 -0.64 -2.13 -12.01
CA VAL A 131 -0.05 -0.80 -12.23
C VAL A 131 -1.13 0.24 -12.08
N LEU A 132 -0.91 1.19 -11.18
CA LEU A 132 -1.91 2.16 -10.76
C LEU A 132 -1.48 3.57 -11.13
N SER A 133 -2.45 4.46 -11.22
CA SER A 133 -2.19 5.91 -11.31
C SER A 133 -2.24 6.60 -9.94
N LYS A 134 -2.83 5.96 -8.93
CA LYS A 134 -3.02 6.46 -7.56
C LYS A 134 -2.06 5.85 -6.53
N ASN A 135 -1.79 6.63 -5.49
CA ASN A 135 -0.96 6.25 -4.36
C ASN A 135 -1.72 5.35 -3.35
N LEU A 136 -0.99 4.68 -2.46
CA LEU A 136 -1.59 3.89 -1.38
C LEU A 136 -2.06 4.81 -0.24
N THR A 137 -3.19 5.49 -0.50
CA THR A 137 -3.76 6.55 0.35
C THR A 137 -5.28 6.46 0.37
N ASP A 138 -5.91 7.15 1.32
CA ASP A 138 -7.36 7.25 1.49
C ASP A 138 -8.05 8.22 0.52
N SER A 139 -7.31 8.73 -0.49
CA SER A 139 -7.89 9.56 -1.56
C SER A 139 -9.06 8.83 -2.23
N ARG A 140 -10.02 9.58 -2.77
CA ARG A 140 -11.11 9.06 -3.62
C ARG A 140 -11.11 9.74 -4.99
N ASP A 141 -9.94 10.22 -5.41
CA ASP A 141 -9.73 10.79 -6.73
C ASP A 141 -10.08 9.79 -7.83
N TRP A 142 -10.57 10.31 -8.96
CA TRP A 142 -10.80 9.50 -10.16
C TRP A 142 -9.48 9.02 -10.74
N ASP A 143 -9.28 7.71 -10.74
CA ASP A 143 -8.03 7.07 -11.13
C ASP A 143 -8.25 5.98 -12.18
N ILE A 144 -7.14 5.38 -12.59
CA ILE A 144 -7.09 4.25 -13.50
C ILE A 144 -6.09 3.22 -13.01
N THR A 145 -6.43 1.95 -13.20
CA THR A 145 -5.61 0.80 -12.83
C THR A 145 -5.58 -0.22 -13.96
N TYR A 146 -4.41 -0.80 -14.19
CA TYR A 146 -4.20 -2.02 -14.96
C TYR A 146 -3.92 -3.17 -14.00
N PHE A 147 -4.48 -4.35 -14.27
CA PHE A 147 -4.03 -5.58 -13.66
C PHE A 147 -4.06 -6.75 -14.65
N ALA A 148 -3.18 -7.73 -14.43
CA ALA A 148 -3.19 -9.01 -15.13
C ALA A 148 -2.61 -10.11 -14.24
N ASP A 149 -3.22 -11.28 -14.32
CA ASP A 149 -2.72 -12.51 -13.70
C ASP A 149 -1.81 -13.25 -14.69
N GLY A 150 -0.89 -14.07 -14.18
CA GLY A 150 0.10 -14.74 -15.00
C GLY A 150 0.67 -15.99 -14.36
N GLU A 151 0.82 -17.03 -15.17
CA GLU A 151 1.31 -18.34 -14.74
C GLU A 151 2.78 -18.55 -15.09
N ILE A 152 3.46 -19.47 -14.39
CA ILE A 152 4.83 -19.86 -14.71
C ILE A 152 4.84 -20.78 -15.94
N THR A 153 5.59 -20.39 -16.96
CA THR A 153 5.77 -21.11 -18.24
C THR A 153 7.25 -21.43 -18.51
N GLN A 154 7.57 -22.20 -19.56
CA GLN A 154 8.94 -22.68 -19.77
C GLN A 154 9.95 -21.65 -20.30
N LYS A 155 9.52 -20.46 -20.77
CA LYS A 155 10.37 -19.32 -21.19
C LYS A 155 9.51 -18.12 -21.63
N ASN A 156 9.72 -16.94 -21.06
CA ASN A 156 9.06 -15.71 -21.51
C ASN A 156 9.97 -14.48 -21.42
N ASN A 157 10.11 -13.71 -22.51
CA ASN A 157 10.89 -12.47 -22.51
C ASN A 157 10.06 -11.21 -22.21
N GLN A 158 8.74 -11.35 -22.05
CA GLN A 158 7.77 -10.25 -21.82
C GLN A 158 8.15 -9.36 -20.64
N ASN A 159 8.72 -9.93 -19.58
CA ASN A 159 8.95 -9.22 -18.32
C ASN A 159 10.33 -8.56 -18.21
N THR A 160 11.11 -8.50 -19.31
CA THR A 160 12.49 -7.99 -19.28
C THR A 160 12.56 -6.55 -18.73
N ASN A 161 11.64 -5.68 -19.13
CA ASN A 161 11.61 -4.30 -18.66
C ASN A 161 11.24 -4.21 -17.16
N LEU A 162 10.26 -4.99 -16.71
CA LEU A 162 9.86 -5.05 -15.30
C LEU A 162 10.99 -5.57 -14.41
N ILE A 163 11.64 -6.67 -14.82
CA ILE A 163 12.80 -7.22 -14.10
C ILE A 163 13.94 -6.19 -14.04
N THR A 164 14.20 -5.48 -15.14
CA THR A 164 15.24 -4.45 -15.19
C THR A 164 14.90 -3.27 -14.27
N PHE A 165 13.63 -2.88 -14.22
CA PHE A 165 13.14 -1.82 -13.34
C PHE A 165 13.28 -2.19 -11.85
N LEU A 166 12.92 -3.43 -11.48
CA LEU A 166 12.97 -3.90 -10.09
C LEU A 166 14.39 -4.24 -9.60
N SER A 167 15.32 -4.54 -10.50
CA SER A 167 16.70 -4.94 -10.14
C SER A 167 17.72 -3.80 -10.11
N LYS A 168 17.31 -2.58 -10.50
CA LYS A 168 18.20 -1.41 -10.54
C LYS A 168 17.87 -0.43 -9.40
N PRO A 169 18.80 0.48 -9.05
CA PRO A 169 18.50 1.59 -8.16
C PRO A 169 17.24 2.34 -8.62
N PRO A 170 16.48 2.97 -7.72
CA PRO A 170 16.74 3.07 -6.29
C PRO A 170 16.28 1.84 -5.47
N LEU A 171 15.63 0.84 -6.09
CA LEU A 171 15.22 -0.39 -5.40
C LEU A 171 16.42 -1.30 -5.11
N GLY A 172 17.33 -1.45 -6.07
CA GLY A 172 18.60 -2.15 -5.89
C GLY A 172 18.45 -3.64 -5.53
N HIS A 173 19.45 -4.19 -4.83
CA HIS A 173 19.41 -5.57 -4.33
C HIS A 173 18.70 -5.61 -2.97
N ASP A 174 17.49 -6.16 -2.97
CA ASP A 174 16.78 -6.62 -1.77
C ASP A 174 16.59 -8.14 -1.88
N ASP A 175 16.99 -8.89 -0.84
CA ASP A 175 16.88 -10.35 -0.83
C ASP A 175 15.45 -10.85 -1.00
N PHE A 176 14.47 -10.04 -0.61
CA PHE A 176 13.05 -10.31 -0.83
C PHE A 176 12.70 -10.38 -2.32
N LEU A 177 13.37 -9.60 -3.17
CA LEU A 177 13.11 -9.52 -4.60
C LEU A 177 13.78 -10.64 -5.40
N ASN A 178 14.88 -11.21 -4.90
CA ASN A 178 15.65 -12.24 -5.60
C ASN A 178 14.80 -13.44 -6.12
N PRO A 179 13.93 -14.09 -5.31
CA PRO A 179 13.09 -15.18 -5.81
C PRO A 179 12.10 -14.71 -6.88
N ILE A 180 11.45 -13.57 -6.65
CA ILE A 180 10.48 -12.96 -7.57
C ILE A 180 11.14 -12.68 -8.92
N LEU A 181 12.30 -12.02 -8.93
CA LEU A 181 13.03 -11.65 -10.15
C LEU A 181 13.49 -12.88 -10.95
N LYS A 182 13.80 -13.99 -10.27
CA LYS A 182 14.18 -15.25 -10.92
C LYS A 182 12.99 -15.90 -11.61
N GLU A 183 11.85 -15.97 -10.93
CA GLU A 183 10.62 -16.58 -11.44
C GLU A 183 9.95 -15.73 -12.54
N LEU A 184 9.98 -14.39 -12.41
CA LEU A 184 9.41 -13.46 -13.40
C LEU A 184 9.91 -13.67 -14.84
N LYS A 185 11.12 -14.24 -15.03
CA LYS A 185 11.67 -14.62 -16.35
C LYS A 185 10.85 -15.67 -17.08
N ASN A 186 9.98 -16.36 -16.34
CA ASN A 186 9.19 -17.48 -16.81
C ASN A 186 7.69 -17.20 -16.71
N VAL A 187 7.28 -16.09 -16.09
CA VAL A 187 5.86 -15.73 -15.94
C VAL A 187 5.30 -15.23 -17.26
N SER A 188 4.13 -15.73 -17.65
CA SER A 188 3.34 -15.24 -18.77
C SER A 188 2.06 -14.63 -18.27
N PHE A 189 2.01 -13.30 -18.24
CA PHE A 189 0.83 -12.55 -17.88
C PHE A 189 -0.20 -12.60 -19.01
N GLU A 190 -1.45 -12.81 -18.63
CA GLU A 190 -2.60 -12.72 -19.50
C GLU A 190 -2.70 -11.33 -20.11
N LYS A 191 -3.15 -11.30 -21.37
CA LYS A 191 -3.42 -10.04 -22.04
C LYS A 191 -4.74 -9.49 -21.53
N PRO A 192 -4.82 -8.21 -21.11
CA PRO A 192 -6.10 -7.62 -20.78
C PRO A 192 -7.08 -7.72 -21.94
N TYR A 193 -8.35 -7.88 -21.61
CA TYR A 193 -9.41 -8.01 -22.61
C TYR A 193 -9.39 -6.89 -23.66
N GLY A 194 -9.34 -7.29 -24.92
CA GLY A 194 -9.31 -6.41 -26.10
C GLY A 194 -7.92 -5.96 -26.54
N THR A 195 -6.86 -6.20 -25.75
CA THR A 195 -5.49 -5.80 -26.11
C THR A 195 -4.80 -6.83 -26.98
N ASP A 196 -4.01 -6.37 -27.97
CA ASP A 196 -3.21 -7.26 -28.82
C ASP A 196 -1.85 -7.58 -28.19
N THR A 197 -1.21 -6.56 -27.60
CA THR A 197 0.04 -6.68 -26.85
C THR A 197 0.08 -5.67 -25.73
N PHE A 198 0.86 -5.97 -24.69
CA PHE A 198 1.23 -4.98 -23.69
C PHE A 198 2.70 -5.09 -23.32
N ASP A 199 3.27 -3.97 -22.87
CA ASP A 199 4.66 -3.86 -22.47
C ASP A 199 4.76 -3.02 -21.18
N PHE A 200 5.62 -3.44 -20.25
CA PHE A 200 5.96 -2.62 -19.09
C PHE A 200 6.95 -1.52 -19.48
N TYR A 201 6.65 -0.28 -19.08
CA TYR A 201 7.53 0.87 -19.24
C TYR A 201 7.90 1.50 -17.90
N GLY A 202 9.19 1.71 -17.68
CA GLY A 202 9.72 2.29 -16.45
C GLY A 202 10.76 3.37 -16.73
N TYR A 203 11.10 4.16 -15.71
CA TYR A 203 11.95 5.35 -15.80
C TYR A 203 13.29 5.21 -16.54
N LEU A 204 13.82 3.99 -16.66
CA LEU A 204 15.06 3.71 -17.40
C LEU A 204 14.91 3.93 -18.91
N GLN A 205 13.68 3.97 -19.40
CA GLN A 205 13.36 4.33 -20.77
C GLN A 205 13.11 5.84 -20.79
N LYS A 206 14.15 6.59 -21.21
CA LYS A 206 14.27 8.07 -21.15
C LYS A 206 13.11 8.88 -21.75
N ALA A 207 12.18 8.25 -22.46
CA ALA A 207 10.96 8.85 -22.97
C ALA A 207 9.95 7.75 -23.33
N LEU A 208 8.66 8.08 -23.28
CA LEU A 208 7.64 7.23 -23.89
C LEU A 208 7.87 7.19 -25.42
N PRO A 209 7.61 6.04 -26.08
CA PRO A 209 7.84 5.84 -27.50
C PRO A 209 6.72 6.50 -28.33
N PHE A 210 6.49 7.79 -28.13
CA PHE A 210 5.53 8.55 -28.91
C PHE A 210 5.85 8.48 -30.41
N SER A 211 4.81 8.37 -31.24
CA SER A 211 4.97 8.51 -32.68
C SER A 211 5.41 9.94 -33.03
N LYS A 212 6.06 10.12 -34.18
CA LYS A 212 6.42 11.47 -34.66
C LYS A 212 5.19 12.31 -35.04
N SER A 213 4.11 11.64 -35.41
CA SER A 213 2.83 12.22 -35.81
C SER A 213 1.71 11.21 -35.50
N CYS A 214 0.51 11.72 -35.28
CA CYS A 214 -0.68 10.93 -34.94
C CYS A 214 -1.94 11.62 -35.46
N SER A 215 -2.97 10.84 -35.76
CA SER A 215 -4.26 11.36 -36.24
C SER A 215 -5.05 11.90 -35.07
N ARG A 216 -5.09 11.17 -33.96
CA ARG A 216 -5.78 11.54 -32.73
C ARG A 216 -4.87 11.42 -31.52
N SER A 217 -5.02 12.31 -30.54
CA SER A 217 -4.24 12.28 -29.28
C SER A 217 -5.06 12.72 -28.07
N LEU A 218 -5.01 11.96 -26.97
CA LEU A 218 -5.68 12.30 -25.71
C LEU A 218 -4.67 12.25 -24.57
N ILE A 219 -4.62 13.32 -23.78
CA ILE A 219 -3.81 13.39 -22.55
C ILE A 219 -4.76 13.58 -21.38
N ILE A 220 -4.68 12.70 -20.40
CA ILE A 220 -5.33 12.86 -19.10
C ILE A 220 -4.22 12.94 -18.06
N SER A 221 -4.15 14.02 -17.30
CA SER A 221 -3.15 14.14 -16.24
C SER A 221 -3.56 15.17 -15.19
N PRO A 222 -3.37 14.90 -13.89
CA PRO A 222 -3.70 15.87 -12.86
C PRO A 222 -2.75 17.05 -12.79
N PHE A 223 -1.55 16.94 -13.35
CA PHE A 223 -0.55 18.00 -13.39
C PHE A 223 0.04 18.08 -14.80
N VAL A 224 0.03 19.29 -15.37
CA VAL A 224 0.43 19.52 -16.75
C VAL A 224 1.40 20.70 -16.80
N ARG A 225 2.50 20.54 -17.54
CA ARG A 225 3.50 21.60 -17.75
C ARG A 225 3.68 21.88 -19.25
N THR A 226 3.74 23.16 -19.59
CA THR A 226 3.85 23.68 -20.96
C THR A 226 4.98 23.01 -21.76
N GLU A 227 6.14 22.84 -21.13
CA GLU A 227 7.32 22.26 -21.77
C GLU A 227 7.10 20.80 -22.16
N GLN A 228 6.35 20.05 -21.34
CA GLN A 228 6.10 18.64 -21.62
C GLN A 228 5.03 18.45 -22.70
N LEU A 229 4.01 19.31 -22.75
CA LEU A 229 3.01 19.29 -23.84
C LEU A 229 3.67 19.41 -25.22
N LYS A 230 4.73 20.22 -25.35
CA LYS A 230 5.48 20.39 -26.60
C LYS A 230 6.24 19.14 -27.04
N ASN A 231 6.48 18.19 -26.13
CA ASN A 231 7.21 16.94 -26.41
C ASN A 231 6.28 15.77 -26.76
N ILE A 232 4.95 15.96 -26.69
CA ILE A 232 3.95 14.94 -26.99
C ILE A 232 3.34 15.27 -28.35
N PRO A 233 3.16 14.30 -29.26
CA PRO A 233 2.56 14.55 -30.56
C PRO A 233 1.11 15.03 -30.39
N ILE A 234 0.74 15.99 -31.23
CA ILE A 234 -0.61 16.56 -31.29
C ILE A 234 -1.33 15.88 -32.46
N GLY A 235 -2.53 15.35 -32.20
CA GLY A 235 -3.39 14.76 -33.22
C GLY A 235 -3.73 15.76 -34.32
N GLN A 236 -3.57 15.33 -35.57
CA GLN A 236 -3.91 16.16 -36.74
C GLN A 236 -5.41 16.36 -36.91
N ASP A 237 -6.20 15.33 -36.57
CA ASP A 237 -7.65 15.34 -36.68
C ASP A 237 -8.31 15.80 -35.38
N SER A 238 -7.81 15.36 -34.22
CA SER A 238 -8.31 15.78 -32.91
C SER A 238 -7.28 15.63 -31.80
N ALA A 239 -7.29 16.55 -30.84
CA ALA A 239 -6.40 16.52 -29.69
C ALA A 239 -7.13 16.96 -28.43
N PHE A 240 -7.20 16.09 -27.41
CA PHE A 240 -7.90 16.34 -26.16
C PHE A 240 -6.93 16.44 -24.99
N LEU A 241 -7.20 17.38 -24.07
CA LEU A 241 -6.47 17.54 -22.83
C LEU A 241 -7.43 17.60 -21.64
N ILE A 242 -7.36 16.60 -20.77
CA ILE A 242 -8.18 16.54 -19.55
C ILE A 242 -7.27 16.70 -18.33
N SER A 243 -7.51 17.73 -17.55
CA SER A 243 -6.69 18.04 -16.37
C SER A 243 -7.50 18.73 -15.27
N ARG A 244 -6.82 19.17 -14.22
CA ARG A 244 -7.40 19.98 -13.17
C ARG A 244 -7.53 21.42 -13.63
N GLN A 245 -8.58 22.09 -13.17
CA GLN A 245 -8.85 23.48 -13.49
C GLN A 245 -7.64 24.37 -13.18
N GLU A 246 -7.12 24.28 -11.96
CA GLU A 246 -6.01 25.09 -11.46
C GLU A 246 -4.69 24.85 -12.21
N GLU A 247 -4.52 23.69 -12.86
CA GLU A 247 -3.32 23.38 -13.64
C GLU A 247 -3.43 23.89 -15.08
N LEU A 248 -4.64 23.87 -15.66
CA LEU A 248 -4.88 24.48 -16.97
C LEU A 248 -4.80 26.02 -16.91
N ASP A 249 -5.27 26.63 -15.82
CA ASP A 249 -5.21 28.08 -15.60
C ASP A 249 -3.76 28.61 -15.59
N LYS A 250 -2.79 27.77 -15.20
CA LYS A 250 -1.34 28.10 -15.23
C LYS A 250 -0.70 28.05 -16.62
N ILE A 251 -1.38 27.49 -17.62
CA ILE A 251 -0.85 27.33 -18.97
C ILE A 251 -1.37 28.46 -19.86
N SER A 252 -0.48 29.08 -20.63
CA SER A 252 -0.89 30.16 -21.52
C SER A 252 -1.83 29.67 -22.63
N THR A 253 -2.82 30.49 -22.96
CA THR A 253 -3.86 30.19 -23.96
C THR A 253 -3.30 29.75 -25.31
N GLY A 254 -2.15 30.29 -25.72
CA GLY A 254 -1.47 29.90 -26.96
C GLY A 254 -1.00 28.45 -26.99
N ASN A 255 -0.60 27.89 -25.84
CA ASN A 255 -0.19 26.48 -25.74
C ASN A 255 -1.38 25.53 -25.57
N LEU A 256 -2.54 26.03 -25.10
CA LEU A 256 -3.78 25.25 -24.99
C LEU A 256 -4.59 25.21 -26.29
N LYS A 257 -4.44 26.22 -27.16
CA LYS A 257 -5.18 26.34 -28.44
C LYS A 257 -5.20 25.07 -29.31
N PRO A 258 -4.14 24.24 -29.37
CA PRO A 258 -4.18 23.00 -30.14
C PRO A 258 -5.05 21.89 -29.55
N TYR A 259 -5.58 22.05 -28.33
CA TYR A 259 -6.30 21.00 -27.60
C TYR A 259 -7.73 21.42 -27.25
N ASP A 260 -8.65 20.48 -27.38
CA ASP A 260 -9.96 20.53 -26.73
C ASP A 260 -9.79 20.19 -25.24
N CYS A 261 -9.87 21.23 -24.41
CA CYS A 261 -9.55 21.15 -22.99
C CYS A 261 -10.79 20.86 -22.14
N TYR A 262 -10.68 19.93 -21.20
CA TYR A 262 -11.76 19.52 -20.30
C TYR A 262 -11.28 19.40 -18.85
N VAL A 263 -12.21 19.56 -17.92
CA VAL A 263 -12.04 19.35 -16.47
C VAL A 263 -13.13 18.41 -15.96
N LEU A 264 -12.91 17.68 -14.87
CA LEU A 264 -14.00 16.92 -14.23
C LEU A 264 -15.12 17.86 -13.79
N LYS A 265 -16.38 17.40 -13.90
CA LYS A 265 -17.54 18.17 -13.43
C LYS A 265 -17.51 18.29 -11.90
N ASP A 266 -17.95 19.44 -11.39
CA ASP A 266 -18.12 19.67 -9.95
C ASP A 266 -19.03 18.61 -9.31
N THR A 267 -20.07 18.12 -10.02
CA THR A 267 -20.93 17.03 -9.52
C THR A 267 -20.21 15.70 -9.32
N VAL A 268 -19.14 15.45 -10.07
CA VAL A 268 -18.28 14.26 -9.89
C VAL A 268 -17.30 14.50 -8.75
N ILE A 269 -16.82 15.74 -8.62
CA ILE A 269 -15.89 16.16 -7.57
C ILE A 269 -16.54 16.17 -6.18
N ASP A 270 -17.78 16.64 -6.11
CA ASP A 270 -18.58 16.86 -4.89
C ASP A 270 -19.62 15.73 -4.65
N GLY A 271 -19.74 14.77 -5.58
CA GLY A 271 -20.84 13.80 -5.58
C GLY A 271 -20.94 12.92 -4.32
N GLU A 272 -19.84 12.70 -3.60
CA GLU A 272 -19.82 11.91 -2.36
C GLU A 272 -19.79 12.76 -1.07
N THR A 273 -19.44 14.05 -1.13
CA THR A 273 -19.44 14.91 0.07
C THR A 273 -20.85 15.30 0.52
N ILE A 274 -21.86 15.10 -0.35
CA ILE A 274 -23.28 15.38 -0.09
C ILE A 274 -23.94 14.27 0.77
N ILE A 275 -23.34 13.08 0.88
CA ILE A 275 -23.97 11.90 1.50
C ILE A 275 -23.67 11.77 3.01
N ASP A 276 -22.60 12.41 3.52
CA ASP A 276 -22.21 12.35 4.93
C ASP A 276 -21.96 13.75 5.52
N GLU A 277 -22.92 14.26 6.31
CA GLU A 277 -22.86 15.58 6.97
C GLU A 277 -21.73 15.71 8.02
N GLU A 278 -21.11 14.61 8.48
CA GLU A 278 -19.96 14.62 9.40
C GLU A 278 -18.58 14.74 8.69
N LEU A 279 -18.54 14.78 7.35
CA LEU A 279 -17.29 14.65 6.56
C LEU A 279 -16.76 15.96 5.92
N VAL A 280 -17.15 17.12 6.44
CA VAL A 280 -16.89 18.49 5.92
C VAL A 280 -15.40 18.91 5.86
N HIS A 281 -14.46 18.01 6.17
CA HIS A 281 -13.01 18.25 6.09
C HIS A 281 -12.26 17.39 5.06
N ARG A 282 -12.94 16.64 4.19
CA ARG A 282 -12.27 15.87 3.12
C ARG A 282 -11.94 16.72 1.89
N LYS A 283 -10.75 16.48 1.33
CA LYS A 283 -10.29 17.03 0.04
C LYS A 283 -11.26 16.60 -1.07
N GLN A 284 -11.60 17.54 -1.95
CA GLN A 284 -12.38 17.32 -3.18
C GLN A 284 -11.83 16.14 -4.01
N ASN A 285 -12.71 15.28 -4.52
CA ASN A 285 -12.35 14.16 -5.39
C ASN A 285 -11.97 14.72 -6.76
N ASN A 286 -10.69 14.74 -7.12
CA ASN A 286 -10.27 15.32 -8.40
C ASN A 286 -9.69 14.24 -9.33
N ILE A 287 -9.16 14.61 -10.48
CA ILE A 287 -8.42 13.69 -11.35
C ILE A 287 -7.15 13.25 -10.64
N HIS A 288 -6.85 11.95 -10.73
CA HIS A 288 -5.53 11.39 -10.45
C HIS A 288 -5.07 10.39 -11.54
N ALA A 289 -5.95 10.02 -12.47
CA ALA A 289 -5.62 9.25 -13.66
C ALA A 289 -4.51 9.93 -14.50
N LYS A 290 -3.56 9.12 -14.99
CA LYS A 290 -2.57 9.56 -15.98
C LYS A 290 -2.64 8.63 -17.18
N ILE A 291 -3.10 9.16 -18.31
CA ILE A 291 -3.33 8.40 -19.53
C ILE A 291 -2.80 9.21 -20.72
N TYR A 292 -2.10 8.53 -21.62
CA TYR A 292 -1.71 9.07 -22.92
C TYR A 292 -2.21 8.12 -23.99
N VAL A 293 -3.07 8.61 -24.88
CA VAL A 293 -3.61 7.84 -25.99
C VAL A 293 -3.22 8.51 -27.30
N TRP A 294 -2.81 7.72 -28.29
CA TRP A 294 -2.67 8.22 -29.65
C TRP A 294 -2.97 7.14 -30.68
N GLU A 295 -3.39 7.58 -31.85
CA GLU A 295 -3.57 6.74 -33.03
C GLU A 295 -2.58 7.12 -34.11
N ASN A 296 -1.91 6.13 -34.69
CA ASN A 296 -0.95 6.38 -35.76
C ASN A 296 -1.65 6.91 -37.03
N ASP A 297 -0.96 7.76 -37.80
CA ASP A 297 -1.43 8.29 -39.10
C ASP A 297 -1.53 7.23 -40.23
N ASP A 298 -1.48 5.93 -39.90
CA ASP A 298 -1.52 4.85 -40.88
C ASP A 298 -2.95 4.34 -41.12
N GLN A 299 -3.16 3.63 -42.24
CA GLN A 299 -4.49 3.15 -42.64
C GLN A 299 -5.11 2.10 -41.69
N ARG A 300 -4.43 1.70 -40.61
CA ARG A 300 -4.93 0.69 -39.68
C ARG A 300 -5.40 1.27 -38.34
N GLU A 301 -5.28 2.59 -38.13
CA GLU A 301 -5.76 3.31 -36.92
C GLU A 301 -5.41 2.57 -35.63
N GLN A 302 -4.14 2.20 -35.47
CA GLN A 302 -3.68 1.47 -34.28
C GLN A 302 -3.68 2.39 -33.05
N THR A 303 -4.48 2.05 -32.03
CA THR A 303 -4.49 2.80 -30.76
C THR A 303 -3.37 2.34 -29.83
N ASN A 304 -2.60 3.31 -29.34
CA ASN A 304 -1.61 3.13 -28.29
C ASN A 304 -2.11 3.81 -27.02
N VAL A 305 -2.13 3.07 -25.90
CA VAL A 305 -2.53 3.60 -24.60
C VAL A 305 -1.40 3.41 -23.61
N PHE A 306 -0.96 4.50 -22.99
CA PHE A 306 -0.10 4.47 -21.82
C PHE A 306 -0.88 4.88 -20.59
N LEU A 307 -0.78 4.10 -19.52
CA LEU A 307 -1.36 4.42 -18.22
C LEU A 307 -0.40 4.07 -17.10
N GLY A 308 -0.49 4.80 -15.98
CA GLY A 308 0.32 4.55 -14.79
C GLY A 308 0.61 5.81 -14.00
N SER A 309 1.84 5.97 -13.54
CA SER A 309 2.23 6.97 -12.53
C SER A 309 2.75 8.32 -13.05
N ALA A 310 3.11 8.42 -14.34
CA ALA A 310 3.76 9.60 -14.91
C ALA A 310 2.78 10.75 -15.23
N ASN A 311 2.94 11.89 -14.54
CA ASN A 311 2.24 13.14 -14.87
C ASN A 311 2.77 13.77 -16.17
N CYS A 312 2.01 14.68 -16.79
CA CYS A 312 2.42 15.43 -17.96
C CYS A 312 3.40 16.56 -17.56
N SER A 313 4.57 16.20 -17.05
CA SER A 313 5.58 17.12 -16.52
C SER A 313 6.99 16.67 -16.86
N ASN A 314 7.91 17.60 -17.06
CA ASN A 314 9.31 17.27 -17.40
C ASN A 314 9.95 16.30 -16.38
N ALA A 315 9.67 16.49 -15.09
CA ALA A 315 10.21 15.63 -14.04
C ALA A 315 9.80 14.16 -14.23
N ALA A 316 8.54 13.89 -14.59
CA ALA A 316 8.05 12.53 -14.81
C ALA A 316 8.79 11.78 -15.94
N PHE A 317 9.24 12.50 -16.98
CA PHE A 317 9.92 11.89 -18.14
C PHE A 317 11.44 11.94 -18.08
N SER A 318 12.03 12.72 -17.16
CA SER A 318 13.49 12.93 -17.11
C SER A 318 14.17 12.58 -15.79
N GLN A 319 13.46 12.66 -14.66
CA GLN A 319 14.05 12.61 -13.32
C GLN A 319 13.37 11.61 -12.40
N ASN A 320 12.04 11.50 -12.46
CA ASN A 320 11.29 10.63 -11.56
C ASN A 320 11.46 9.17 -11.93
N VAL A 321 11.38 8.33 -10.90
CA VAL A 321 11.16 6.90 -11.07
C VAL A 321 9.67 6.68 -11.24
N GLU A 322 9.22 6.44 -12.47
CA GLU A 322 7.82 6.14 -12.81
C GLU A 322 7.67 4.69 -13.30
N ALA A 323 6.47 4.15 -13.14
CA ALA A 323 6.00 2.87 -13.68
C ALA A 323 4.72 3.08 -14.52
N MET A 324 4.73 2.53 -15.73
CA MET A 324 3.68 2.66 -16.75
C MET A 324 3.46 1.31 -17.45
N ILE A 325 2.27 1.13 -18.00
CA ILE A 325 1.94 0.05 -18.94
C ILE A 325 1.60 0.67 -20.29
N HIS A 326 2.16 0.08 -21.36
CA HIS A 326 1.76 0.33 -22.74
C HIS A 326 0.82 -0.76 -23.19
N LEU A 327 -0.40 -0.42 -23.58
CA LEU A 327 -1.34 -1.29 -24.27
C LEU A 327 -1.38 -0.91 -25.75
N LYS A 328 -1.31 -1.90 -26.63
CA LYS A 328 -1.46 -1.70 -28.08
C LYS A 328 -2.70 -2.44 -28.57
N TYR A 329 -3.47 -1.73 -29.38
CA TYR A 329 -4.65 -2.22 -30.07
C TYR A 329 -4.40 -2.10 -31.58
N LEU A 330 -4.65 -3.16 -32.32
CA LEU A 330 -4.55 -3.22 -33.78
C LEU A 330 -5.78 -2.61 -34.49
N HIS A 331 -6.71 -2.06 -33.72
CA HIS A 331 -7.92 -1.37 -34.14
C HIS A 331 -8.11 -0.11 -33.27
N SER A 332 -8.93 0.82 -33.76
CA SER A 332 -9.30 2.01 -32.98
C SER A 332 -10.20 1.63 -31.81
N ILE A 333 -9.85 2.13 -30.62
CA ILE A 333 -10.71 2.14 -29.42
C ILE A 333 -10.97 3.57 -28.94
N TRP A 334 -10.74 4.56 -29.81
CA TRP A 334 -10.79 5.98 -29.46
C TRP A 334 -12.15 6.39 -28.89
N GLU A 335 -13.22 6.02 -29.58
CA GLU A 335 -14.59 6.37 -29.17
C GLU A 335 -14.97 5.69 -27.84
N ASP A 336 -14.51 4.45 -27.62
CA ASP A 336 -14.75 3.72 -26.36
C ASP A 336 -14.14 4.45 -25.15
N ILE A 337 -12.99 5.10 -25.35
CA ILE A 337 -12.30 5.88 -24.31
C ILE A 337 -12.94 7.26 -24.16
N LEU A 338 -13.22 7.95 -25.27
CA LEU A 338 -13.60 9.36 -25.27
C LEU A 338 -15.08 9.56 -24.88
N TYR A 339 -15.98 8.72 -25.40
CA TYR A 339 -17.43 8.86 -25.21
C TYR A 339 -17.85 8.94 -23.73
N PRO A 340 -17.37 8.09 -22.81
CA PRO A 340 -17.75 8.20 -21.39
C PRO A 340 -17.21 9.46 -20.70
N LEU A 341 -16.14 10.07 -21.23
CA LEU A 341 -15.48 11.22 -20.64
C LEU A 341 -16.16 12.52 -21.04
N VAL A 342 -16.42 12.71 -22.33
CA VAL A 342 -16.89 13.99 -22.90
C VAL A 342 -18.23 13.89 -23.64
N GLY A 343 -18.72 12.68 -23.94
CA GLY A 343 -19.99 12.43 -24.62
C GLY A 343 -20.04 12.90 -26.07
N ASN A 344 -21.25 12.89 -26.62
CA ASN A 344 -21.59 13.51 -27.90
C ASN A 344 -22.35 14.83 -27.64
N GLU A 345 -22.44 15.73 -28.64
CA GLU A 345 -23.01 17.08 -28.51
C GLU A 345 -24.42 17.13 -27.85
N ASP A 346 -25.20 16.05 -27.94
CA ASP A 346 -26.58 15.96 -27.42
C ASP A 346 -26.74 15.32 -26.02
N ASP A 347 -25.72 14.65 -25.46
CA ASP A 347 -25.84 13.78 -24.26
C ASP A 347 -24.94 14.20 -23.07
N ASN A 348 -24.94 15.49 -22.75
CA ASN A 348 -24.05 16.08 -21.72
C ASN A 348 -24.37 15.68 -20.26
N ILE A 349 -25.43 14.93 -19.97
CA ILE A 349 -25.86 14.64 -18.59
C ILE A 349 -25.03 13.52 -17.95
N THR A 350 -24.60 12.51 -18.72
CA THR A 350 -23.95 11.29 -18.21
C THR A 350 -22.41 11.31 -18.25
N THR A 351 -21.82 12.37 -18.81
CA THR A 351 -20.36 12.49 -19.01
C THR A 351 -19.62 12.89 -17.73
N LEU A 352 -18.36 12.47 -17.59
CA LEU A 352 -17.54 12.79 -16.43
C LEU A 352 -16.94 14.20 -16.47
N CYS A 353 -16.70 14.74 -17.65
CA CYS A 353 -15.99 16.00 -17.85
C CYS A 353 -16.89 17.10 -18.41
N SER A 354 -16.48 18.35 -18.19
CA SER A 354 -17.05 19.55 -18.80
C SER A 354 -15.95 20.36 -19.50
N PRO A 355 -16.29 21.14 -20.55
CA PRO A 355 -15.31 21.98 -21.22
C PRO A 355 -14.61 22.93 -20.23
N TYR A 356 -13.30 23.09 -20.37
CA TYR A 356 -12.50 24.01 -19.57
C TYR A 356 -12.89 25.46 -19.82
N ILE A 357 -13.08 26.21 -18.73
CA ILE A 357 -13.34 27.66 -18.75
C ILE A 357 -12.19 28.33 -17.98
N PRO A 358 -11.37 29.20 -18.62
CA PRO A 358 -10.24 29.84 -17.97
C PRO A 358 -10.62 30.67 -16.74
N ARG A 359 -9.81 30.58 -15.69
CA ARG A 359 -9.88 31.39 -14.46
C ARG A 359 -8.53 32.06 -14.20
N GLU A 360 -8.49 32.98 -13.25
CA GLU A 360 -7.22 33.57 -12.80
C GLU A 360 -6.41 32.50 -12.06
N ALA A 361 -5.16 32.30 -12.49
CA ALA A 361 -4.26 31.35 -11.85
C ALA A 361 -3.89 31.83 -10.45
N GLU A 362 -4.00 30.93 -9.47
CA GLU A 362 -3.50 31.20 -8.12
C GLU A 362 -1.98 31.30 -8.11
N GLU A 363 -1.45 32.27 -7.36
CA GLU A 363 0.00 32.41 -7.17
C GLU A 363 0.55 31.25 -6.33
N GLU A 364 1.68 30.67 -6.78
CA GLU A 364 2.37 29.65 -5.99
C GLU A 364 2.97 30.27 -4.73
N ASP A 365 2.67 29.68 -3.57
CA ASP A 365 3.23 30.09 -2.28
C ASP A 365 4.74 29.77 -2.20
N PRO A 366 5.64 30.78 -2.20
CA PRO A 366 7.08 30.56 -2.18
C PRO A 366 7.56 29.86 -0.89
N GLU A 367 6.77 29.91 0.18
CA GLU A 367 7.06 29.21 1.43
C GLU A 367 6.92 27.69 1.25
N LEU A 368 5.94 27.22 0.47
CA LEU A 368 5.72 25.79 0.19
C LEU A 368 6.93 25.17 -0.53
N GLU A 369 7.54 25.89 -1.46
CA GLU A 369 8.74 25.41 -2.16
C GLU A 369 9.96 25.36 -1.23
N SER A 370 10.04 26.27 -0.26
CA SER A 370 11.09 26.23 0.77
C SER A 370 10.90 25.03 1.72
N VAL A 371 9.66 24.72 2.10
CA VAL A 371 9.33 23.54 2.91
C VAL A 371 9.71 22.25 2.18
N ARG A 372 9.38 22.12 0.89
CA ARG A 372 9.76 20.95 0.07
C ARG A 372 11.27 20.71 0.03
N LYS A 373 12.06 21.77 -0.10
CA LYS A 373 13.54 21.67 -0.10
C LYS A 373 14.08 21.20 1.24
N ILE A 374 13.57 21.74 2.34
CA ILE A 374 14.00 21.34 3.70
C ILE A 374 13.59 19.90 4.00
N LYS A 375 12.35 19.54 3.67
CA LYS A 375 11.87 18.16 3.75
C LYS A 375 12.81 17.20 3.02
N ARG A 376 13.22 17.54 1.79
CA ARG A 376 14.18 16.75 1.02
C ARG A 376 15.53 16.62 1.73
N SER A 377 16.10 17.72 2.22
CA SER A 377 17.36 17.70 2.97
C SER A 377 17.28 16.79 4.21
N ILE A 378 16.20 16.88 4.99
CA ILE A 378 15.97 16.01 6.16
C ILE A 378 15.97 14.54 5.76
N THR A 379 15.27 14.19 4.67
CA THR A 379 15.16 12.79 4.22
C THR A 379 16.48 12.19 3.73
N LEU A 380 17.48 13.01 3.41
CA LEU A 380 18.79 12.57 2.94
C LEU A 380 19.79 12.35 4.10
N VAL A 381 19.59 13.03 5.23
CA VAL A 381 20.56 13.01 6.35
C VAL A 381 20.13 12.14 7.53
N MET A 382 18.89 11.66 7.53
CA MET A 382 18.32 10.79 8.57
C MET A 382 17.84 9.48 7.97
N ASP A 383 18.54 8.40 8.28
CA ASP A 383 18.25 7.07 7.73
C ASP A 383 18.14 5.97 8.78
N THR A 384 18.77 6.13 9.94
CA THR A 384 18.89 5.08 10.97
C THR A 384 18.37 5.53 12.33
N VAL A 385 17.94 4.56 13.13
CA VAL A 385 17.64 4.73 14.56
C VAL A 385 18.29 3.61 15.34
N ILE A 386 19.12 3.97 16.32
CA ILE A 386 19.82 3.03 17.19
C ILE A 386 19.01 2.87 18.46
N ILE A 387 18.59 1.64 18.77
CA ILE A 387 17.74 1.34 19.92
C ILE A 387 18.52 0.46 20.90
N ASN A 388 18.85 1.03 22.06
CA ASN A 388 19.61 0.38 23.10
C ASN A 388 18.82 0.27 24.40
N ARG A 389 19.13 -0.76 25.19
CA ARG A 389 18.60 -0.91 26.54
C ARG A 389 19.39 -0.03 27.51
N SER A 390 18.74 0.93 28.15
CA SER A 390 19.37 1.81 29.15
C SER A 390 19.50 1.11 30.50
N ASN A 391 18.47 0.34 30.91
CA ASN A 391 18.47 -0.46 32.15
C ASN A 391 17.45 -1.62 32.06
N SER A 392 17.10 -2.26 33.18
CA SER A 392 16.19 -3.42 33.19
C SER A 392 14.81 -3.15 32.57
N SER A 393 14.33 -1.89 32.58
CA SER A 393 12.95 -1.56 32.20
C SER A 393 12.84 -0.46 31.14
N TYR A 394 13.94 0.26 30.89
CA TYR A 394 13.94 1.43 30.01
C TYR A 394 14.96 1.32 28.89
N TYR A 395 14.64 2.02 27.79
CA TYR A 395 15.35 2.02 26.54
C TYR A 395 15.62 3.45 26.07
N LYS A 396 16.59 3.56 25.17
CA LYS A 396 16.99 4.81 24.51
C LYS A 396 16.98 4.63 23.00
N MET A 397 16.38 5.57 22.29
CA MET A 397 16.45 5.70 20.83
C MET A 397 17.35 6.88 20.49
N THR A 398 18.43 6.61 19.76
CA THR A 398 19.34 7.64 19.24
C THR A 398 19.23 7.70 17.73
N ILE A 399 19.04 8.89 17.17
CA ILE A 399 18.99 9.13 15.73
C ILE A 399 20.19 9.98 15.36
N PRO A 400 21.20 9.42 14.69
CA PRO A 400 22.31 10.21 14.14
C PRO A 400 21.82 11.08 12.98
N ILE A 401 22.39 12.28 12.88
CA ILE A 401 22.18 13.21 11.76
C ILE A 401 23.50 13.26 10.99
N ASN A 402 23.50 12.70 9.78
CA ASN A 402 24.73 12.44 9.02
C ASN A 402 25.39 13.71 8.49
N ASP A 403 24.63 14.79 8.28
CA ASP A 403 25.12 16.09 7.82
C ASP A 403 24.38 17.25 8.50
N ASP A 404 25.07 18.39 8.66
CA ASP A 404 24.50 19.57 9.30
C ASP A 404 23.32 20.13 8.47
N LEU A 405 22.14 20.17 9.08
CA LEU A 405 20.96 20.79 8.49
C LEU A 405 21.06 22.32 8.60
N SER A 406 21.44 22.98 7.51
CA SER A 406 21.39 24.45 7.45
C SER A 406 19.94 24.95 7.39
N MET A 407 19.39 25.33 8.55
CA MET A 407 18.05 25.90 8.64
C MET A 407 18.07 27.39 8.28
N LYS A 408 17.14 27.83 7.44
CA LYS A 408 16.93 29.26 7.17
C LYS A 408 16.32 29.94 8.40
N SER A 409 16.54 31.24 8.52
CA SER A 409 15.86 32.06 9.53
C SER A 409 14.34 31.96 9.37
N GLY A 410 13.62 31.75 10.48
CA GLY A 410 12.15 31.64 10.49
C GLY A 410 11.59 30.23 10.27
N ILE A 411 12.44 29.20 10.16
CA ILE A 411 12.02 27.81 10.03
C ILE A 411 12.55 27.00 11.22
N SER A 412 11.66 26.31 11.92
CA SER A 412 12.01 25.34 12.96
C SER A 412 11.52 23.95 12.55
N VAL A 413 12.27 22.93 12.96
CA VAL A 413 11.91 21.54 12.67
C VAL A 413 11.92 20.77 13.98
N THR A 414 10.83 20.06 14.25
CA THR A 414 10.70 19.22 15.44
C THR A 414 10.53 17.75 15.04
N ILE A 415 10.93 16.86 15.93
CA ILE A 415 10.81 15.41 15.79
C ILE A 415 10.18 14.80 17.05
N ALA A 416 9.28 13.85 16.86
CA ALA A 416 8.71 13.03 17.93
C ALA A 416 8.52 11.57 17.47
N PRO A 417 8.62 10.57 18.37
CA PRO A 417 8.22 9.20 18.06
C PRO A 417 6.72 9.14 17.75
N LEU A 418 6.30 8.36 16.76
CA LEU A 418 4.88 8.23 16.39
C LEU A 418 4.01 7.70 17.56
N THR A 419 4.60 6.89 18.45
CA THR A 419 4.00 6.39 19.69
C THR A 419 3.79 7.47 20.76
N GLN A 420 4.49 8.60 20.66
CA GLN A 420 4.51 9.68 21.65
C GLN A 420 4.62 11.05 20.99
N LYS A 421 3.53 11.48 20.34
CA LYS A 421 3.48 12.73 19.57
C LYS A 421 3.85 13.98 20.39
N ASP A 422 3.62 13.94 21.71
CA ASP A 422 3.88 15.05 22.62
C ASP A 422 5.35 15.17 23.04
N LEU A 423 6.17 14.13 22.81
CA LEU A 423 7.60 14.14 23.12
C LEU A 423 8.38 14.82 21.99
N LEU A 424 8.15 16.11 21.82
CA LEU A 424 8.74 16.94 20.77
C LEU A 424 10.16 17.38 21.16
N LEU A 425 11.12 17.11 20.27
CA LEU A 425 12.48 17.63 20.35
C LEU A 425 12.77 18.49 19.11
N ASP A 426 13.57 19.53 19.27
CA ASP A 426 14.08 20.29 18.14
C ASP A 426 15.10 19.45 17.36
N LEU A 427 14.99 19.45 16.03
CA LEU A 427 15.91 18.78 15.14
C LEU A 427 17.19 19.62 14.98
N MET A 428 18.00 19.64 16.03
CA MET A 428 19.25 20.38 16.12
C MET A 428 20.42 19.49 16.54
N GLY A 429 21.62 19.83 16.09
CA GLY A 429 22.84 19.10 16.42
C GLY A 429 23.09 17.90 15.51
N ARG A 430 23.91 16.97 15.99
CA ARG A 430 24.33 15.76 15.23
C ARG A 430 23.65 14.47 15.68
N GLU A 431 22.89 14.51 16.76
CA GLU A 431 22.11 13.38 17.23
C GLU A 431 20.86 13.86 17.97
N ILE A 432 19.79 13.08 17.84
CA ILE A 432 18.57 13.24 18.63
C ILE A 432 18.43 12.04 19.55
N VAL A 433 18.14 12.29 20.82
CA VAL A 433 18.06 11.25 21.85
C VAL A 433 16.72 11.28 22.55
N PHE A 434 15.98 10.18 22.46
CA PHE A 434 14.83 9.89 23.30
C PHE A 434 15.23 8.84 24.34
N ASP A 435 15.22 9.20 25.63
CA ASP A 435 15.62 8.31 26.72
C ASP A 435 14.44 8.02 27.66
N ASN A 436 14.64 7.07 28.57
CA ASN A 436 13.65 6.63 29.56
C ASN A 436 12.33 6.14 28.93
N LEU A 437 12.45 5.42 27.80
CA LEU A 437 11.31 4.86 27.07
C LEU A 437 11.00 3.44 27.56
N SER A 438 9.74 3.13 27.78
CA SER A 438 9.29 1.75 27.92
C SER A 438 9.29 1.04 26.58
N ILE A 439 9.29 -0.30 26.60
CA ILE A 439 9.36 -1.12 25.39
C ILE A 439 8.18 -0.90 24.44
N GLU A 440 6.97 -0.59 24.94
CA GLU A 440 5.80 -0.28 24.10
C GLU A 440 5.89 1.06 23.37
N ARG A 441 6.79 1.96 23.82
CA ARG A 441 7.01 3.28 23.22
C ARG A 441 8.06 3.25 22.11
N LEU A 442 8.83 2.17 21.99
CA LEU A 442 9.77 1.99 20.90
C LEU A 442 9.03 1.91 19.57
N THR A 443 9.56 2.61 18.56
CA THR A 443 9.05 2.60 17.18
C THR A 443 10.15 3.00 16.22
N THR A 444 10.01 2.60 14.97
CA THR A 444 10.85 3.09 13.87
C THR A 444 10.22 4.27 13.13
N PHE A 445 9.00 4.66 13.50
CA PHE A 445 8.29 5.79 12.90
C PHE A 445 8.46 7.07 13.73
N PHE A 446 8.93 8.13 13.08
CA PHE A 446 9.13 9.44 13.67
C PHE A 446 8.33 10.49 12.90
N ILE A 447 7.59 11.34 13.60
CA ILE A 447 6.91 12.48 13.03
C ILE A 447 7.92 13.61 12.95
N ILE A 448 8.13 14.13 11.74
CA ILE A 448 8.85 15.37 11.50
C ILE A 448 7.84 16.45 11.22
N THR A 449 7.97 17.60 11.88
CA THR A 449 7.14 18.79 11.65
C THR A 449 8.04 19.97 11.30
N ILE A 450 7.83 20.53 10.12
CA ILE A 450 8.50 21.75 9.65
C ILE A 450 7.55 22.91 9.89
N ASN A 451 7.92 23.84 10.76
CA ASN A 451 7.16 25.06 11.04
C ASN A 451 7.81 26.24 10.32
N VAL A 452 7.01 27.02 9.59
CA VAL A 452 7.42 28.24 8.88
C VAL A 452 6.66 29.42 9.49
N GLY A 453 7.40 30.31 10.17
CA GLY A 453 6.79 31.40 10.92
C GLY A 453 5.86 30.90 12.04
N ASN A 454 4.73 31.57 12.24
CA ASN A 454 3.78 31.27 13.33
C ASN A 454 2.51 30.54 12.86
N GLU A 455 2.27 30.38 11.56
CA GLU A 455 0.95 29.94 11.05
C GLU A 455 1.00 28.71 10.14
N LYS A 456 2.15 28.36 9.54
CA LYS A 456 2.25 27.24 8.60
C LYS A 456 3.11 26.11 9.16
N SER A 457 2.60 24.89 9.09
CA SER A 457 3.34 23.68 9.45
C SER A 457 3.06 22.56 8.44
N GLU A 458 4.10 21.83 8.03
CA GLU A 458 3.95 20.57 7.30
C GLU A 458 4.52 19.43 8.15
N SER A 459 3.73 18.37 8.36
CA SER A 459 4.16 17.19 9.11
C SER A 459 4.10 15.94 8.25
N PHE A 460 5.08 15.06 8.43
CA PHE A 460 5.15 13.76 7.76
C PHE A 460 5.82 12.73 8.66
N VAL A 461 5.63 11.45 8.35
CA VAL A 461 6.28 10.35 9.06
C VAL A 461 7.52 9.88 8.29
N MET A 462 8.59 9.63 9.03
CA MET A 462 9.79 8.94 8.57
C MET A 462 9.91 7.59 9.26
N ARG A 463 10.10 6.52 8.47
CA ARG A 463 10.48 5.19 8.97
C ARG A 463 12.00 5.04 8.91
N LEU A 464 12.68 5.13 10.05
CA LEU A 464 14.13 4.97 10.12
C LEU A 464 14.49 3.49 10.20
N LYS A 465 15.62 3.10 9.60
CA LYS A 465 16.12 1.73 9.66
C LYS A 465 16.60 1.43 11.08
N PRO A 466 16.06 0.42 11.77
CA PRO A 466 16.47 0.12 13.13
C PRO A 466 17.83 -0.59 13.17
N GLU A 467 18.71 -0.10 14.03
CA GLU A 467 19.83 -0.85 14.59
C GLU A 467 19.44 -1.26 16.01
N ILE A 468 19.01 -2.51 16.16
CA ILE A 468 18.42 -3.03 17.39
C ILE A 468 18.79 -4.50 17.58
N ASP A 469 18.99 -4.89 18.83
CA ASP A 469 19.25 -6.28 19.20
C ASP A 469 18.01 -7.17 18.99
N GLU A 470 18.21 -8.40 18.53
CA GLU A 470 17.15 -9.39 18.30
C GLU A 470 16.32 -9.66 19.56
N GLU A 471 16.95 -9.63 20.74
CA GLU A 471 16.23 -9.84 22.01
C GLU A 471 15.16 -8.78 22.23
N ILE A 472 15.44 -7.52 21.86
CA ILE A 472 14.48 -6.43 22.01
C ILE A 472 13.34 -6.56 21.00
N ILE A 473 13.65 -7.00 19.76
CA ILE A 473 12.63 -7.30 18.75
C ILE A 473 11.68 -8.38 19.28
N LYS A 474 12.23 -9.50 19.78
CA LYS A 474 11.43 -10.61 20.34
C LYS A 474 10.59 -10.14 21.52
N ALA A 475 11.17 -9.38 22.45
CA ALA A 475 10.44 -8.85 23.60
C ALA A 475 9.30 -7.90 23.19
N ARG A 476 9.50 -7.05 22.17
CA ARG A 476 8.44 -6.17 21.62
C ARG A 476 7.31 -6.98 21.01
N GLU A 477 7.63 -7.99 20.21
CA GLU A 477 6.64 -8.88 19.59
C GLU A 477 5.83 -9.64 20.65
N GLN A 478 6.51 -10.16 21.68
CA GLN A 478 5.85 -10.86 22.79
C GLN A 478 4.93 -9.92 23.58
N LEU A 479 5.36 -8.69 23.86
CA LEU A 479 4.54 -7.71 24.55
C LEU A 479 3.28 -7.35 23.75
N LEU A 480 3.44 -7.12 22.45
CA LEU A 480 2.31 -6.83 21.57
C LEU A 480 1.31 -7.99 21.60
N MET A 481 1.78 -9.24 21.49
CA MET A 481 0.94 -10.43 21.61
C MET A 481 0.20 -10.48 22.95
N ARG A 482 0.89 -10.27 24.08
CA ARG A 482 0.25 -10.26 25.41
C ARG A 482 -0.85 -9.22 25.54
N GLN A 483 -0.60 -7.98 25.07
CA GLN A 483 -1.59 -6.89 25.12
C GLN A 483 -2.82 -7.11 24.23
N LEU A 484 -2.72 -8.01 23.25
CA LEU A 484 -3.82 -8.33 22.33
C LEU A 484 -4.66 -9.51 22.86
N PHE A 485 -4.01 -10.51 23.44
CA PHE A 485 -4.64 -11.70 24.03
C PHE A 485 -4.91 -11.53 25.53
N THR A 486 -5.83 -10.63 25.84
CA THR A 486 -6.19 -10.28 27.23
C THR A 486 -7.19 -11.25 27.88
N SER A 487 -7.59 -12.34 27.21
CA SER A 487 -8.50 -13.37 27.75
C SER A 487 -8.40 -14.71 27.00
N MET A 488 -8.80 -15.81 27.65
CA MET A 488 -8.79 -17.16 27.06
C MET A 488 -9.69 -17.27 25.83
N LYS A 489 -10.88 -16.67 25.87
CA LYS A 489 -11.78 -16.60 24.70
C LYS A 489 -11.07 -16.04 23.46
N LYS A 490 -10.29 -14.96 23.63
CA LYS A 490 -9.54 -14.33 22.51
C LYS A 490 -8.47 -15.27 21.94
N LEU A 491 -7.78 -16.01 22.81
CA LEU A 491 -6.78 -16.99 22.39
C LEU A 491 -7.43 -18.16 21.62
N LEU A 492 -8.55 -18.68 22.10
CA LEU A 492 -9.29 -19.76 21.43
C LEU A 492 -9.83 -19.33 20.06
N SER A 493 -10.37 -18.11 19.94
CA SER A 493 -10.80 -17.57 18.64
C SER A 493 -9.65 -17.46 17.63
N TYR A 494 -8.45 -17.07 18.08
CA TYR A 494 -7.26 -17.04 17.23
C TYR A 494 -6.81 -18.45 16.80
N ILE A 495 -6.87 -19.43 17.69
CA ILE A 495 -6.56 -20.84 17.35
C ILE A 495 -7.60 -21.37 16.35
N ALA A 496 -8.89 -21.10 16.57
CA ALA A 496 -9.97 -21.47 15.66
C ALA A 496 -9.75 -20.90 14.24
N TYR A 497 -9.33 -19.63 14.16
CA TYR A 497 -8.99 -19.00 12.89
C TYR A 497 -7.81 -19.68 12.19
N LEU A 498 -6.71 -19.96 12.92
CA LEU A 498 -5.58 -20.68 12.34
C LEU A 498 -5.95 -22.08 11.83
N LEU A 499 -7.08 -22.62 12.27
CA LEU A 499 -7.59 -23.94 11.85
C LEU A 499 -8.65 -23.85 10.73
N ASP A 500 -8.89 -22.65 10.17
CA ASP A 500 -9.88 -22.40 9.12
C ASP A 500 -11.30 -22.86 9.55
N VAL A 501 -11.64 -22.61 10.82
CA VAL A 501 -12.98 -22.91 11.38
C VAL A 501 -13.86 -21.69 11.15
N GLU A 502 -14.65 -21.72 10.08
CA GLU A 502 -15.50 -20.60 9.63
C GLU A 502 -16.55 -20.14 10.66
N THR A 503 -16.88 -20.97 11.65
CA THR A 503 -17.91 -20.66 12.65
C THR A 503 -17.57 -21.23 14.02
N PHE A 504 -16.90 -20.45 14.87
CA PHE A 504 -16.73 -20.80 16.29
C PHE A 504 -17.98 -20.44 17.14
N ASP A 505 -18.81 -19.49 16.67
CA ASP A 505 -20.02 -19.00 17.34
C ASP A 505 -21.33 -19.34 16.58
N SER A 506 -21.37 -20.38 15.73
CA SER A 506 -22.65 -20.82 15.16
C SER A 506 -23.58 -21.36 16.27
N PRO A 507 -24.91 -21.22 16.14
CA PRO A 507 -25.86 -21.80 17.09
C PRO A 507 -25.61 -23.29 17.32
N GLU A 508 -25.17 -24.02 16.30
CA GLU A 508 -24.79 -25.44 16.35
C GLU A 508 -23.64 -25.74 17.34
N PHE A 509 -22.69 -24.80 17.53
CA PHE A 509 -21.61 -24.92 18.52
C PHE A 509 -22.04 -24.52 19.93
N SER A 510 -22.90 -23.51 20.06
CA SER A 510 -23.49 -23.12 21.36
C SER A 510 -24.58 -24.07 21.87
N SER A 511 -25.16 -24.88 20.99
CA SER A 511 -26.30 -25.76 21.26
C SER A 511 -25.94 -27.25 21.21
N SER A 512 -24.85 -27.65 21.86
CA SER A 512 -24.75 -29.04 22.31
C SER A 512 -25.61 -29.20 23.58
N ASN A 513 -26.91 -29.45 23.36
CA ASN A 513 -27.84 -29.91 24.39
C ASN A 513 -27.34 -31.23 24.99
N PHE A 514 -26.52 -31.17 26.04
CA PHE A 514 -26.38 -32.25 27.02
C PHE A 514 -26.89 -31.74 28.37
N GLY A 515 -28.18 -31.96 28.60
CA GLY A 515 -28.80 -31.69 29.89
C GLY A 515 -28.23 -32.61 30.98
N GLY A 516 -27.66 -32.01 32.01
CA GLY A 516 -27.24 -32.70 33.24
C GLY A 516 -26.87 -31.70 34.32
N LYS A 517 -27.72 -31.60 35.35
CA LYS A 517 -27.59 -30.66 36.47
C LYS A 517 -26.36 -30.92 37.35
N ASN A 518 -25.85 -29.81 37.88
CA ASN A 518 -25.09 -29.60 39.13
C ASN A 518 -23.57 -29.83 39.09
N GLY A 519 -22.85 -28.70 39.16
CA GLY A 519 -21.61 -28.56 39.93
C GLY A 519 -20.32 -28.80 39.17
N ALA A 520 -19.80 -27.76 38.51
CA ALA A 520 -18.36 -27.58 38.27
C ALA A 520 -18.15 -26.20 37.62
N SER A 521 -17.42 -25.32 38.29
CA SER A 521 -16.81 -24.13 37.67
C SER A 521 -15.51 -24.48 36.93
N SER A 522 -15.30 -25.77 36.60
CA SER A 522 -14.07 -26.30 35.97
C SER A 522 -14.28 -26.93 34.59
N ASP A 523 -15.52 -27.03 34.08
CA ASP A 523 -15.82 -27.75 32.82
C ASP A 523 -16.06 -26.82 31.62
N SER A 524 -16.09 -25.49 31.79
CA SER A 524 -16.43 -24.56 30.68
C SER A 524 -15.42 -24.57 29.54
N LEU A 525 -14.12 -24.62 29.86
CA LEU A 525 -13.05 -24.59 28.85
C LEU A 525 -13.03 -25.87 28.01
N HIS A 526 -13.36 -27.02 28.62
CA HIS A 526 -13.34 -28.31 27.94
C HIS A 526 -14.40 -28.40 26.83
N TYR A 527 -15.56 -27.76 27.03
CA TYR A 527 -16.61 -27.62 26.00
C TYR A 527 -16.24 -26.61 24.91
N GLU A 528 -15.47 -25.56 25.22
CA GLU A 528 -14.96 -24.59 24.22
C GLU A 528 -13.83 -25.16 23.36
N ILE A 529 -13.02 -26.07 23.89
CA ILE A 529 -11.87 -26.65 23.18
C ILE A 529 -12.27 -27.86 22.29
N LEU A 530 -13.31 -28.62 22.67
CA LEU A 530 -13.78 -29.80 21.93
C LEU A 530 -14.02 -29.55 20.42
N PRO A 531 -14.65 -28.43 20.01
CA PRO A 531 -14.78 -28.00 18.62
C PRO A 531 -13.48 -27.96 17.81
N LEU A 532 -12.37 -27.63 18.46
CA LEU A 532 -11.07 -27.47 17.81
C LEU A 532 -10.37 -28.82 17.61
N TYR A 533 -10.74 -29.85 18.39
CA TYR A 533 -10.01 -31.12 18.42
C TYR A 533 -10.01 -31.85 17.07
N GLU A 534 -11.17 -31.98 16.43
CA GLU A 534 -11.28 -32.64 15.12
C GLU A 534 -10.48 -31.90 14.04
N LYS A 535 -10.58 -30.57 14.02
CA LYS A 535 -9.85 -29.72 13.07
C LYS A 535 -8.35 -29.73 13.33
N LEU A 536 -7.92 -29.82 14.58
CA LEU A 536 -6.51 -30.01 14.94
C LEU A 536 -5.97 -31.35 14.46
N LEU A 537 -6.76 -32.43 14.54
CA LEU A 537 -6.37 -33.73 13.99
C LEU A 537 -6.25 -33.69 12.47
N VAL A 538 -7.20 -33.07 11.78
CA VAL A 538 -7.14 -32.86 10.33
C VAL A 538 -5.92 -32.02 9.96
N MET A 539 -5.67 -30.91 10.67
CA MET A 539 -4.52 -30.04 10.42
C MET A 539 -3.18 -30.75 10.69
N ALA A 540 -3.11 -31.60 11.71
CA ALA A 540 -1.93 -32.40 12.00
C ALA A 540 -1.62 -33.42 10.89
N ALA A 541 -2.65 -33.92 10.20
CA ALA A 541 -2.50 -34.84 9.08
C ALA A 541 -2.15 -34.11 7.77
N ASP A 542 -2.85 -33.01 7.46
CA ASP A 542 -2.83 -32.38 6.13
C ASP A 542 -1.86 -31.20 6.04
N ASN A 543 -1.67 -30.42 7.11
CA ASN A 543 -0.80 -29.24 7.10
C ASN A 543 -0.13 -28.96 8.46
N PRO A 544 0.79 -29.84 8.91
CA PRO A 544 1.40 -29.76 10.24
C PRO A 544 2.27 -28.51 10.47
N ILE A 545 2.63 -27.78 9.41
CA ILE A 545 3.36 -26.51 9.51
C ILE A 545 2.51 -25.43 10.19
N GLN A 546 1.18 -25.44 10.02
CA GLN A 546 0.30 -24.47 10.67
C GLN A 546 0.26 -24.64 12.20
N LEU A 547 0.44 -25.88 12.71
CA LEU A 547 0.54 -26.14 14.15
C LEU A 547 1.71 -25.40 14.80
N LYS A 548 2.79 -25.13 14.04
CA LYS A 548 3.94 -24.33 14.51
C LYS A 548 3.52 -22.90 14.89
N LYS A 549 2.55 -22.31 14.19
CA LYS A 549 2.03 -20.96 14.49
C LYS A 549 1.26 -20.94 15.81
N ILE A 550 0.44 -21.96 16.06
CA ILE A 550 -0.28 -22.13 17.33
C ILE A 550 0.72 -22.33 18.47
N ASP A 551 1.73 -23.18 18.28
CA ASP A 551 2.73 -23.45 19.31
C ASP A 551 3.54 -22.20 19.70
N ILE A 552 3.95 -21.41 18.72
CA ILE A 552 4.65 -20.14 18.97
C ILE A 552 3.76 -19.16 19.75
N ALA A 553 2.47 -19.07 19.42
CA ALA A 553 1.53 -18.20 20.11
C ALA A 553 1.34 -18.64 21.57
N LEU A 554 1.14 -19.95 21.81
CA LEU A 554 1.03 -20.52 23.16
C LEU A 554 2.32 -20.34 23.97
N ALA A 555 3.48 -20.58 23.37
CA ALA A 555 4.76 -20.36 24.02
C ALA A 555 4.97 -18.89 24.42
N THR A 556 4.54 -17.94 23.57
CA THR A 556 4.64 -16.49 23.81
C THR A 556 3.76 -16.02 24.98
N LEU A 557 2.60 -16.66 25.17
CA LEU A 557 1.61 -16.31 26.18
C LEU A 557 1.81 -17.03 27.52
N LYS A 558 2.72 -18.01 27.60
CA LYS A 558 2.98 -18.82 28.80
C LYS A 558 3.34 -18.01 30.06
N GLU A 559 3.91 -16.83 29.89
CA GLU A 559 4.27 -15.91 30.98
C GLU A 559 3.37 -14.67 31.01
N SER A 560 2.21 -14.71 30.34
CA SER A 560 1.23 -13.63 30.40
C SER A 560 0.52 -13.66 31.75
N ASN A 561 0.54 -12.52 32.47
CA ASN A 561 -0.24 -12.34 33.70
C ASN A 561 -1.71 -11.99 33.42
N GLU A 562 -2.11 -11.83 32.16
CA GLU A 562 -3.47 -11.45 31.77
C GLU A 562 -4.41 -12.65 31.58
N LEU A 563 -3.87 -13.87 31.45
CA LEU A 563 -4.65 -15.09 31.26
C LEU A 563 -4.85 -15.82 32.59
N ASP A 564 -5.99 -16.47 32.77
CA ASP A 564 -6.21 -17.36 33.90
C ASP A 564 -5.21 -18.53 33.82
N VAL A 565 -4.41 -18.69 34.86
CA VAL A 565 -3.31 -19.67 34.90
C VAL A 565 -3.82 -21.11 34.82
N SER A 566 -4.99 -21.39 35.41
CA SER A 566 -5.58 -22.72 35.41
C SER A 566 -6.11 -23.08 34.03
N GLU A 567 -6.90 -22.19 33.42
CA GLU A 567 -7.46 -22.38 32.09
C GLU A 567 -6.36 -22.48 31.02
N PHE A 568 -5.32 -21.64 31.12
CA PHE A 568 -4.20 -21.70 30.19
C PHE A 568 -3.41 -23.01 30.33
N GLN A 569 -3.20 -23.50 31.55
CA GLN A 569 -2.50 -24.77 31.79
C GLN A 569 -3.30 -25.98 31.26
N GLU A 570 -4.62 -25.93 31.33
CA GLU A 570 -5.51 -26.92 30.72
C GLU A 570 -5.39 -26.92 29.20
N LEU A 571 -5.41 -25.75 28.55
CA LEU A 571 -5.16 -25.61 27.11
C LEU A 571 -3.78 -26.14 26.69
N ILE A 572 -2.73 -25.85 27.47
CA ILE A 572 -1.38 -26.39 27.21
C ILE A 572 -1.39 -27.92 27.31
N THR A 573 -2.06 -28.48 28.32
CA THR A 573 -2.18 -29.93 28.49
C THR A 573 -2.91 -30.59 27.31
N PHE A 574 -3.97 -29.94 26.81
CA PHE A 574 -4.67 -30.34 25.60
C PHE A 574 -3.81 -30.22 24.32
N TRP A 575 -2.92 -29.22 24.25
CA TRP A 575 -2.04 -28.97 23.11
C TRP A 575 -0.83 -29.91 23.02
N GLU A 576 -0.29 -30.37 24.16
CA GLU A 576 0.92 -31.19 24.23
C GLU A 576 0.95 -32.42 23.28
N PRO A 577 -0.13 -33.20 23.11
CA PRO A 577 -0.16 -34.30 22.14
C PRO A 577 0.10 -33.85 20.69
N PHE A 578 -0.35 -32.64 20.31
CA PHE A 578 -0.23 -32.11 18.95
C PHE A 578 1.19 -31.63 18.62
N ARG A 579 1.99 -31.25 19.63
CA ARG A 579 3.39 -30.81 19.45
C ARG A 579 4.26 -31.84 18.73
N LYS A 580 3.96 -33.13 18.91
CA LYS A 580 4.69 -34.25 18.28
C LYS A 580 4.55 -34.27 16.76
N PHE A 581 3.54 -33.60 16.22
CA PHE A 581 3.29 -33.54 14.78
C PHE A 581 3.93 -32.30 14.13
N ILE A 582 4.53 -31.38 14.91
CA ILE A 582 5.13 -30.16 14.38
C ILE A 582 6.51 -30.47 13.74
N PRO A 583 6.74 -30.12 12.46
CA PRO A 583 8.05 -30.29 11.83
C PRO A 583 9.12 -29.45 12.53
N ASP A 584 10.31 -30.02 12.71
CA ASP A 584 11.47 -29.44 13.40
C ASP A 584 11.39 -29.34 14.94
N ILE A 585 10.29 -29.78 15.54
CA ILE A 585 10.17 -29.99 17.00
C ILE A 585 10.24 -31.49 17.25
N ARG A 586 11.40 -32.11 17.00
CA ARG A 586 11.69 -33.43 17.57
C ARG A 586 12.40 -33.19 18.90
N THR A 587 11.74 -33.66 19.96
CA THR A 587 12.15 -33.71 21.38
C THR A 587 13.64 -33.87 21.61
#